data_AF-A0A4V1ZZ35-F1
#
_entry.id   AF-A0A4V1ZZ35-F1
#
_cell.length_a   1.000
_cell.length_b   1.000
_cell.length_c   1.000
_cell.angle_alpha   90.00
_cell.angle_beta   90.00
_cell.angle_gamma   90.00
#
_symmetry.space_group_name_H-M   'P 1'
#
loop_
_entity.id
_entity.type
_entity.pdbx_description
1 polymer ?
#
loop_
_entity_poly.entity_id
_entity_poly.type
_entity_poly.pdbx_seq_one_letter_code
_entity_poly.pdbx_strand_id
1 'polypeptide(L)'
;MPATQKITVNKVNNPADLETVFAIRREVFVVEQNCPPELEWEFEDESTHFLAKVDGVPAGAARWRKTDKGYKLERFAVLQQYRGKGVAQAVVQAVLD
;
A
#
# COMPACT_ATOMS: atom_id res chain seq x y z
N MET A 1 7.23 27.80 5.60
CA MET A 1 6.83 27.08 4.38
C MET A 1 6.78 25.60 4.75
N PRO A 2 5.66 24.87 4.61
CA PRO A 2 5.69 23.45 4.90
C PRO A 2 6.56 22.76 3.86
N ALA A 3 7.50 21.93 4.30
CA ALA A 3 8.40 21.18 3.43
C ALA A 3 7.58 20.32 2.45
N THR A 4 7.86 20.45 1.16
CA THR A 4 7.26 19.65 0.09
C THR A 4 7.72 18.20 0.29
N GLN A 5 6.89 17.40 0.94
CA GLN A 5 7.17 15.98 1.15
C GLN A 5 7.11 15.27 -0.20
N LYS A 6 8.18 14.55 -0.55
CA LYS A 6 8.26 13.83 -1.82
C LYS A 6 7.65 12.44 -1.64
N ILE A 7 6.57 12.17 -2.35
CA ILE A 7 5.90 10.87 -2.33
C ILE A 7 6.31 10.09 -3.58
N THR A 8 6.86 8.90 -3.38
CA THR A 8 7.22 7.99 -4.46
C THR A 8 6.46 6.69 -4.26
N VAL A 9 5.84 6.18 -5.33
CA VAL A 9 5.15 4.89 -5.30
C VAL A 9 5.78 4.01 -6.36
N ASN A 10 6.16 2.80 -5.95
CA ASN A 10 6.74 1.82 -6.87
C ASN A 10 5.98 0.51 -6.75
N LYS A 11 5.81 -0.18 -7.88
CA LYS A 11 5.42 -1.59 -7.91
C LYS A 11 6.56 -2.42 -7.32
N VAL A 12 6.24 -3.31 -6.38
CA VAL A 12 7.24 -4.14 -5.69
C VAL A 12 7.06 -5.61 -6.04
N ASN A 13 8.19 -6.26 -6.28
CA ASN A 13 8.30 -7.71 -6.55
C ASN A 13 9.47 -8.36 -5.81
N ASN A 14 10.30 -7.55 -5.14
CA ASN A 14 11.43 -8.03 -4.35
C ASN A 14 10.94 -8.43 -2.94
N PRO A 15 11.36 -9.59 -2.40
CA PRO A 15 10.97 -10.05 -1.06
C PRO A 15 11.10 -8.97 0.03
N ALA A 16 12.20 -8.21 0.07
CA ALA A 16 12.40 -7.22 1.13
C ALA A 16 11.35 -6.08 1.13
N ASP A 17 10.95 -5.59 -0.05
CA ASP A 17 9.91 -4.58 -0.14
C ASP A 17 8.51 -5.18 0.07
N LEU A 18 8.30 -6.46 -0.28
CA LEU A 18 7.06 -7.18 0.03
C LEU A 18 6.87 -7.35 1.54
N GLU A 19 7.92 -7.74 2.27
CA GLU A 19 7.89 -7.79 3.73
C GLU A 19 7.50 -6.44 4.33
N THR A 20 8.01 -5.35 3.76
CA THR A 20 7.64 -3.98 4.18
C THR A 20 6.17 -3.67 3.88
N VAL A 21 5.66 -4.06 2.72
CA VAL A 21 4.23 -3.91 2.35
C VAL A 21 3.35 -4.66 3.34
N PHE A 22 3.69 -5.91 3.65
CA PHE A 22 2.93 -6.73 4.58
C PHE A 22 2.98 -6.20 6.01
N ALA A 23 4.14 -5.70 6.46
CA ALA A 23 4.26 -5.07 7.76
C ALA A 23 3.32 -3.86 7.90
N ILE A 24 3.27 -2.98 6.89
CA ILE A 24 2.38 -1.81 6.88
C ILE A 24 0.92 -2.25 6.87
N ARG A 25 0.58 -3.25 6.04
CA ARG A 25 -0.80 -3.76 5.96
C ARG A 25 -1.23 -4.41 7.26
N ARG A 26 -0.36 -5.18 7.91
CA ARG A 26 -0.62 -5.78 9.22
C ARG A 26 -0.88 -4.73 10.29
N GLU A 27 -0.06 -3.68 10.36
CA GLU A 27 -0.26 -2.57 11.30
C GLU A 27 -1.63 -1.90 11.08
N VAL A 28 -1.97 -1.57 9.84
CA VAL A 28 -3.21 -0.83 9.57
C VAL A 28 -4.46 -1.72 9.60
N PHE A 29 -4.41 -2.93 9.04
CA PHE A 29 -5.57 -3.80 8.98
C PHE A 29 -5.71 -4.66 10.24
N VAL A 30 -4.66 -5.32 10.69
CA VAL A 30 -4.76 -6.23 11.84
C VAL A 30 -4.73 -5.48 13.16
N VAL A 31 -3.75 -4.59 13.37
CA VAL A 31 -3.60 -3.90 14.66
C VAL A 31 -4.61 -2.78 14.81
N GLU A 32 -4.72 -1.90 13.81
CA GLU A 32 -5.60 -0.73 13.92
C GLU A 32 -7.07 -1.06 13.62
N GLN A 33 -7.36 -1.75 12.51
CA GLN A 33 -8.74 -2.09 12.13
C GLN A 33 -9.25 -3.40 12.72
N ASN A 34 -8.44 -4.13 13.50
CA ASN A 34 -8.81 -5.43 14.09
C ASN A 34 -9.30 -6.44 13.04
N CYS A 35 -8.75 -6.39 11.83
CA CYS A 35 -9.04 -7.33 10.76
C CYS A 35 -8.37 -8.68 11.08
N PRO A 36 -9.09 -9.81 10.95
CA PRO A 36 -8.50 -11.13 11.08
C PRO A 36 -7.29 -11.28 10.15
N PRO A 37 -6.12 -11.71 10.65
CA PRO A 37 -4.92 -11.86 9.83
C PRO A 37 -5.17 -12.75 8.60
N GLU A 38 -5.93 -13.83 8.77
CA GLU A 38 -6.28 -14.77 7.70
C GLU A 38 -6.95 -14.12 6.47
N LEU A 39 -7.82 -13.13 6.67
CA LEU A 39 -8.51 -12.41 5.60
C LEU A 39 -7.57 -11.42 4.88
N GLU A 40 -6.49 -11.02 5.54
CA GLU A 40 -5.52 -10.08 4.98
C GLU A 40 -4.75 -10.73 3.82
N TRP A 41 -4.36 -11.99 3.98
CA TRP A 41 -3.49 -12.74 3.08
C TRP A 41 -4.20 -13.38 1.88
N GLU A 42 -5.52 -13.22 1.76
CA GLU A 42 -6.27 -13.79 0.62
C GLU A 42 -5.83 -13.17 -0.72
N PHE A 43 -5.66 -14.00 -1.76
CA PHE A 43 -5.35 -13.63 -3.15
C PHE A 43 -3.98 -12.96 -3.39
N GLU A 44 -2.96 -13.21 -2.56
CA GLU A 44 -1.66 -12.56 -2.74
C GLU A 44 -0.87 -13.00 -3.95
N ASP A 45 -0.90 -14.28 -4.31
CA ASP A 45 -0.21 -14.82 -5.49
C ASP A 45 -0.69 -14.20 -6.81
N GLU A 46 -1.95 -13.74 -6.83
CA GLU A 46 -2.59 -13.09 -7.99
C GLU A 46 -2.58 -11.55 -7.89
N SER A 47 -2.04 -11.03 -6.79
CA SER A 47 -2.00 -9.60 -6.51
C SER A 47 -0.64 -9.00 -6.83
N THR A 48 -0.67 -7.83 -7.46
CA THR A 48 0.51 -6.98 -7.59
C THR A 48 0.49 -5.94 -6.48
N HIS A 49 1.64 -5.80 -5.81
CA HIS A 49 1.79 -4.96 -4.64
C HIS A 49 2.50 -3.64 -4.99
N PHE A 50 2.14 -2.58 -4.26
CA PHE A 50 2.71 -1.25 -4.37
C PHE A 50 3.17 -0.77 -3.01
N LEU A 51 4.34 -0.15 -2.97
CA LEU A 51 4.90 0.47 -1.78
C LEU A 51 5.03 1.96 -2.02
N ALA A 52 4.38 2.74 -1.16
CA ALA A 52 4.47 4.19 -1.13
C ALA A 52 5.46 4.62 -0.05
N LYS A 53 6.42 5.46 -0.45
CA LYS A 53 7.45 6.04 0.42
C LYS A 53 7.28 7.55 0.47
N VAL A 54 7.30 8.12 1.67
CA VAL A 54 7.34 9.59 1.90
C VAL A 54 8.75 9.93 2.31
N ASP A 55 9.44 10.75 1.51
CA ASP A 55 10.83 11.14 1.72
C ASP A 55 11.77 9.92 1.89
N GLY A 56 11.49 8.84 1.16
CA GLY A 56 12.24 7.59 1.20
C GLY A 56 11.79 6.61 2.30
N VAL A 57 10.92 7.03 3.22
CA VAL A 57 10.44 6.19 4.33
C VAL A 57 9.14 5.48 3.95
N PRO A 58 9.00 4.16 4.17
CA PRO A 58 7.76 3.43 3.94
C PRO A 58 6.57 4.05 4.69
N ALA A 59 5.55 4.46 3.96
CA ALA A 59 4.44 5.24 4.48
C ALA A 59 3.07 4.62 4.21
N GLY A 60 2.96 3.87 3.11
CA GLY A 60 1.74 3.17 2.75
C GLY A 60 1.98 2.03 1.79
N ALA A 61 0.99 1.17 1.66
CA ALA A 61 0.97 0.07 0.73
C ALA A 61 -0.43 -0.10 0.12
N ALA A 62 -0.48 -0.68 -1.06
CA ALA A 62 -1.72 -1.11 -1.68
C ALA A 62 -1.47 -2.32 -2.58
N ARG A 63 -2.54 -2.97 -3.02
CA ARG A 63 -2.44 -4.00 -4.04
C ARG A 63 -3.57 -3.88 -5.04
N TRP A 64 -3.32 -4.33 -6.25
CA TRP A 64 -4.40 -4.60 -7.19
C TRP A 64 -4.35 -6.06 -7.63
N ARG A 65 -5.50 -6.58 -8.01
CA ARG A 65 -5.63 -7.89 -8.62
C ARG A 65 -6.43 -7.80 -9.89
N LYS A 66 -6.15 -8.71 -10.82
CA LYS A 66 -6.93 -8.82 -12.06
C LYS A 66 -8.19 -9.63 -11.78
N THR A 67 -9.31 -9.18 -12.33
CA THR A 67 -10.62 -9.86 -12.28
C THR A 67 -11.22 -9.88 -13.69
N ASP A 68 -12.26 -10.68 -13.91
CA ASP A 68 -12.98 -10.71 -15.19
C ASP A 68 -13.55 -9.34 -15.61
N LYS A 69 -13.74 -8.44 -14.64
CA LYS A 69 -14.27 -7.08 -14.86
C LYS A 69 -13.17 -6.01 -14.98
N GLY A 70 -11.91 -6.40 -14.98
CA GLY A 70 -10.76 -5.49 -14.99
C GLY A 70 -9.94 -5.54 -13.70
N TYR A 71 -9.21 -4.47 -13.40
CA TYR A 71 -8.35 -4.42 -12.23
C TYR A 71 -9.09 -3.92 -10.99
N LYS A 72 -9.04 -4.70 -9.90
CA LYS A 72 -9.58 -4.31 -8.61
C LYS A 72 -8.45 -3.85 -7.70
N LEU A 73 -8.47 -2.56 -7.36
CA LEU A 73 -7.51 -1.93 -6.46
C LEU A 73 -8.04 -1.98 -5.02
N GLU A 74 -7.30 -2.61 -4.10
CA GLU A 74 -7.75 -2.93 -2.75
C GLU A 74 -6.59 -2.95 -1.74
N ARG A 75 -6.92 -3.13 -0.45
CA ARG A 75 -5.96 -3.14 0.69
C ARG A 75 -5.07 -1.89 0.77
N PHE A 76 -5.66 -0.71 0.60
CA PHE A 76 -4.95 0.55 0.88
C PHE A 76 -4.67 0.68 2.38
N ALA A 77 -3.41 0.57 2.74
CA ALA A 77 -2.91 0.80 4.09
C ALA A 77 -2.00 2.03 4.08
N VAL A 78 -2.32 3.05 4.87
CA VAL A 78 -1.44 4.19 5.11
C VAL A 78 -1.25 4.31 6.60
N LEU A 79 0.01 4.30 7.04
CA LEU A 79 0.34 4.46 8.45
C LEU A 79 -0.21 5.79 8.95
N GLN A 80 -0.75 5.80 10.18
CA GLN A 80 -1.44 6.95 10.75
C GLN A 80 -0.63 8.25 10.68
N GLN A 81 0.67 8.18 10.94
CA GLN A 81 1.60 9.32 10.89
C GLN A 81 1.79 9.95 9.50
N TYR A 82 1.41 9.25 8.43
CA TYR A 82 1.50 9.73 7.05
C TYR A 82 0.13 10.04 6.41
N ARG A 83 -0.96 9.93 7.18
CA ARG A 83 -2.30 10.33 6.72
C ARG A 83 -2.39 11.84 6.53
N GLY A 84 -3.26 12.27 5.63
CA GLY A 84 -3.40 13.69 5.27
C GLY A 84 -2.27 14.25 4.38
N LYS A 85 -1.25 13.45 4.06
CA LYS A 85 -0.13 13.87 3.20
C LYS A 85 -0.33 13.57 1.71
N GLY A 86 -1.45 12.95 1.32
CA GLY A 86 -1.73 12.59 -0.09
C GLY A 86 -1.15 11.25 -0.56
N VAL A 87 -0.68 10.39 0.35
CA VAL A 87 -0.10 9.07 0.02
C VAL A 87 -1.07 8.20 -0.81
N ALA A 88 -2.33 8.11 -0.40
CA ALA A 88 -3.32 7.31 -1.12
C ALA A 88 -3.56 7.83 -2.56
N GLN A 89 -3.58 9.15 -2.74
CA GLN A 89 -3.73 9.76 -4.06
C GLN A 89 -2.54 9.45 -4.97
N ALA A 90 -1.31 9.49 -4.44
CA ALA A 90 -0.11 9.12 -5.17
C ALA A 90 -0.13 7.64 -5.58
N VAL A 91 -0.65 6.76 -4.73
CA VAL A 91 -0.82 5.33 -5.06
C VAL A 91 -1.81 5.14 -6.19
N VAL A 92 -2.96 5.80 -6.14
CA VAL A 92 -3.97 5.72 -7.22
C VAL A 92 -3.39 6.22 -8.54
N GLN A 93 -2.67 7.34 -8.53
CA GLN A 93 -1.99 7.86 -9.73
C GLN A 93 -0.97 6.85 -10.29
N ALA A 94 -0.13 6.25 -9.43
CA ALA A 94 0.85 5.26 -9.86
C ALA A 94 0.25 3.94 -10.38
N VAL A 95 -1.03 3.68 -10.12
CA VAL A 95 -1.76 2.52 -10.67
C VAL A 95 -2.43 2.85 -12.01
N LEU A 96 -2.71 4.13 -12.26
CA LEU A 96 -3.35 4.59 -13.50
C LEU A 96 -2.33 4.90 -14.62
N ASP A 97 -1.08 5.14 -14.26
CA ASP A 97 0.07 5.33 -15.17
C ASP A 97 0.60 3.97 -15.68
#